data_AF-A0A2N2T7K4-F1
#
_entry.id   AF-A0A2N2T7K4-F1
#
_cell.length_a   1.000
_cell.length_b   1.000
_cell.length_c   1.000
_cell.angle_alpha   90.00
_cell.angle_beta   90.00
_cell.angle_gamma   90.00
#
_symmetry.space_group_name_H-M   'P 1'
#
loop_
_entity.id
_entity.type
_entity.pdbx_description
1 polymer ?
#
loop_
_entity_poly.entity_id
_entity_poly.type
_entity_poly.pdbx_seq_one_letter_code
_entity_poly.pdbx_strand_id
1 'polypeptide(L)'
;MPTSSKPLTEAALLKMPASAYMNADQLAFFRSRLEALRDEMLSNAANTGAALKENENFADPNDRASMEEEHMLEQRVRDRERKQLKKINSALKRIESGEYGWCEETGDP
;
A
#
# COMPACT_ATOMS: atom_id res chain seq x y z
N MET A 1 5.03 -25.37 -12.49
CA MET A 1 4.47 -24.70 -13.69
C MET A 1 4.04 -23.30 -13.26
N PRO A 2 4.67 -22.20 -13.69
CA PRO A 2 4.14 -20.88 -13.40
C PRO A 2 3.11 -20.56 -14.49
N THR A 3 1.82 -20.54 -14.12
CA THR A 3 0.78 -20.02 -15.02
C THR A 3 0.98 -18.51 -15.14
N SER A 4 1.65 -18.10 -16.21
CA SER A 4 1.68 -16.72 -16.66
C SER A 4 0.29 -16.36 -17.18
N SER A 5 -0.64 -16.04 -16.26
CA SER A 5 -1.91 -15.42 -16.64
C SER A 5 -1.69 -13.90 -16.63
N LYS A 6 -1.99 -13.29 -17.78
CA LYS A 6 -2.03 -11.84 -17.96
C LYS A 6 -2.86 -11.24 -16.81
N PRO A 7 -2.41 -10.18 -16.11
CA PRO A 7 -3.16 -9.63 -14.99
C PRO A 7 -4.55 -9.24 -15.48
N LEU A 8 -5.57 -9.76 -14.79
CA LEU A 8 -6.97 -9.48 -15.11
C LEU A 8 -7.19 -7.96 -15.11
N THR A 9 -7.94 -7.41 -16.06
CA THR A 9 -8.31 -5.99 -16.00
C THR A 9 -9.43 -5.78 -14.99
N GLU A 10 -9.50 -4.62 -14.34
CA GLU A 10 -10.58 -4.28 -13.40
C GLU A 10 -11.98 -4.45 -14.01
N ALA A 11 -12.15 -4.08 -15.28
CA ALA A 11 -13.40 -4.26 -16.02
C ALA A 11 -13.78 -5.74 -16.25
N ALA A 12 -12.80 -6.64 -16.29
CA ALA A 12 -13.05 -8.07 -16.41
C ALA A 12 -13.42 -8.67 -15.05
N LEU A 13 -12.82 -8.17 -13.97
CA LEU A 13 -13.07 -8.61 -12.59
C LEU A 13 -14.53 -8.34 -12.17
N LEU A 14 -15.04 -7.14 -12.48
CA LEU A 14 -16.43 -6.76 -12.18
C LEU A 14 -17.49 -7.56 -12.95
N LYS A 15 -17.12 -8.19 -14.06
CA LYS A 15 -18.04 -9.00 -14.88
C LYS A 15 -18.08 -10.47 -14.45
N MET A 16 -17.23 -10.88 -13.51
CA MET A 16 -17.20 -12.26 -13.06
C MET A 16 -18.44 -12.56 -12.20
N PRO A 17 -19.00 -13.78 -12.30
CA PRO A 17 -20.14 -14.17 -11.48
C PRO A 17 -19.75 -14.25 -9.99
N ALA A 18 -20.71 -14.06 -9.09
CA ALA A 18 -20.50 -14.18 -7.65
C ALA A 18 -19.97 -15.56 -7.23
N SER A 19 -20.27 -16.61 -8.00
CA SER A 19 -19.72 -17.96 -7.78
C SER A 19 -18.21 -18.07 -7.99
N ALA A 20 -17.58 -17.08 -8.64
CA ALA A 20 -16.14 -17.01 -8.86
C ALA A 20 -15.44 -16.09 -7.84
N TYR A 21 -16.13 -15.71 -6.75
CA TYR A 21 -15.59 -14.84 -5.71
C TYR A 21 -14.26 -15.38 -5.16
N MET A 22 -13.22 -14.53 -5.18
CA MET A 22 -11.87 -14.84 -4.72
C MET A 22 -11.27 -16.11 -5.33
N ASN A 23 -11.58 -16.39 -6.60
CA ASN A 23 -10.89 -17.45 -7.34
C ASN A 23 -9.41 -17.07 -7.59
N ALA A 24 -8.62 -18.02 -8.11
CA ALA A 24 -7.19 -17.83 -8.36
C ALA A 24 -6.87 -16.60 -9.23
N ASP A 25 -7.72 -16.29 -10.22
CA ASP A 25 -7.53 -15.15 -11.12
C ASP A 25 -7.79 -13.80 -10.41
N GLN A 26 -8.83 -13.73 -9.57
CA GLN A 26 -9.12 -12.54 -8.76
C GLN A 26 -8.05 -12.31 -7.70
N LEU A 27 -7.61 -13.35 -7.00
CA LEU A 27 -6.53 -13.25 -6.02
C LEU A 27 -5.22 -12.82 -6.67
N ALA A 28 -4.90 -13.32 -7.87
CA ALA A 28 -3.72 -12.87 -8.62
C ALA A 28 -3.80 -11.37 -8.98
N PHE A 29 -4.98 -10.88 -9.36
CA PHE A 29 -5.19 -9.45 -9.57
C PHE A 29 -4.95 -8.64 -8.30
N PHE A 30 -5.63 -8.96 -7.20
CA PHE A 30 -5.49 -8.21 -5.94
C PHE A 30 -4.07 -8.27 -5.39
N ARG A 31 -3.39 -9.41 -5.51
CA ARG A 31 -1.97 -9.54 -5.17
C ARG A 31 -1.12 -8.55 -5.96
N SER A 32 -1.24 -8.54 -7.29
CA SER A 32 -0.46 -7.64 -8.14
C SER A 32 -0.73 -6.16 -7.82
N ARG A 33 -1.99 -5.80 -7.52
CA ARG A 33 -2.38 -4.44 -7.13
C ARG A 33 -1.80 -4.05 -5.77
N LEU A 34 -1.84 -4.95 -4.79
CA LEU A 34 -1.29 -4.70 -3.45
C LEU A 34 0.25 -4.63 -3.47
N GLU A 35 0.92 -5.44 -4.28
CA GLU A 35 2.37 -5.37 -4.49
C GLU A 35 2.76 -4.04 -5.15
N ALA A 36 2.05 -3.62 -6.21
CA ALA A 36 2.28 -2.32 -6.84
C ALA A 36 2.08 -1.15 -5.87
N LEU A 37 0.99 -1.17 -5.08
CA LEU A 37 0.74 -0.16 -4.04
C LEU A 37 1.84 -0.15 -2.97
N ARG A 38 2.31 -1.32 -2.53
CA ARG A 38 3.40 -1.44 -1.56
C ARG A 38 4.66 -0.77 -2.10
N ASP A 39 5.01 -1.07 -3.35
CA ASP A 39 6.25 -0.60 -3.97
C ASP A 39 6.19 0.92 -4.23
N GLU A 40 5.03 1.44 -4.63
CA GLU A 40 4.76 2.89 -4.74
C GLU A 40 4.93 3.59 -3.37
N MET A 41 4.35 3.04 -2.30
CA MET A 41 4.50 3.60 -0.95
C MET A 41 5.95 3.60 -0.46
N LEU A 42 6.71 2.54 -0.77
CA LEU A 42 8.13 2.47 -0.43
C LEU A 42 8.96 3.50 -1.21
N SER A 43 8.65 3.69 -2.50
CA SER A 43 9.31 4.71 -3.33
C SER A 43 9.01 6.12 -2.82
N ASN A 44 7.76 6.42 -2.49
CA ASN A 44 7.37 7.72 -1.95
C ASN A 44 8.08 7.99 -0.61
N ALA A 45 8.11 7.01 0.29
CA ALA A 45 8.80 7.13 1.58
C ALA A 45 10.32 7.38 1.41
N ALA A 46 10.95 6.79 0.39
CA ALA A 46 12.36 7.03 0.09
C ALA A 46 12.60 8.46 -0.44
N ASN A 47 11.75 8.94 -1.35
CA ASN A 47 11.84 10.28 -1.92
C ASN A 47 11.64 11.36 -0.86
N THR A 48 10.61 11.23 -0.02
CA THR A 48 10.34 12.16 1.07
C THR A 48 11.47 12.18 2.10
N GLY A 49 12.04 11.02 2.42
CA GLY A 49 13.20 10.94 3.32
C GLY A 49 14.44 11.66 2.80
N ALA A 50 14.64 11.68 1.48
CA ALA A 50 15.74 12.40 0.86
C ALA A 50 15.52 13.93 0.89
N ALA A 51 14.31 14.40 0.58
CA ALA A 51 13.95 15.81 0.60
C ALA A 51 14.11 16.44 2.01
N LEU A 52 13.69 15.71 3.05
CA LEU A 52 13.84 16.16 4.44
C LEU A 52 15.30 16.40 4.83
N LYS A 53 16.18 15.45 4.46
CA LYS A 53 17.62 15.54 4.73
C LYS A 53 18.26 16.71 3.99
N GLU A 54 17.74 17.07 2.83
CA GLU A 54 18.20 18.24 2.08
C GLU A 54 17.79 19.54 2.79
N ASN A 55 16.51 19.68 3.18
CA ASN A 55 15.99 20.86 3.88
C ASN A 55 16.71 21.15 5.22
N GLU A 56 17.04 20.14 6.02
CA GLU A 56 17.79 20.31 7.28
C GLU A 56 19.15 21.04 7.10
N ASN A 57 19.78 20.94 5.92
CA ASN A 57 21.10 21.53 5.67
C ASN A 57 21.07 23.03 5.33
N PHE A 58 19.90 23.59 5.02
CA PHE A 58 19.76 24.98 4.52
C PHE A 58 19.11 25.95 5.52
N ALA A 59 18.74 25.47 6.71
CA ALA A 59 18.04 26.26 7.72
C ALA A 59 18.94 27.36 8.31
N ASP A 60 18.51 28.62 8.20
CA ASP A 60 19.06 29.69 9.02
C ASP A 60 18.32 29.79 10.38
N PRO A 61 18.85 30.54 11.36
CA PRO A 61 18.21 30.64 12.69
C PRO A 61 16.82 31.28 12.70
N ASN A 62 16.45 32.06 11.68
CA ASN A 62 15.15 32.75 11.59
C ASN A 62 14.05 31.83 11.02
N ASP A 63 14.42 30.91 10.12
CA ASP A 63 13.49 29.97 9.49
C ASP A 63 13.24 28.69 10.29
N ARG A 64 13.99 28.53 11.39
CA ARG A 64 13.96 27.33 12.25
C ARG A 64 12.56 26.97 12.75
N ALA A 65 11.76 27.96 13.14
CA ALA A 65 10.41 27.71 13.67
C ALA A 65 9.47 27.11 12.62
N SER A 66 9.52 27.61 11.38
CA SER A 66 8.71 27.11 10.27
C SER A 66 9.14 25.70 9.85
N MET A 67 10.45 25.44 9.83
CA MET A 67 10.96 24.11 9.51
C MET A 67 10.62 23.05 10.56
N GLU A 68 10.66 23.39 11.84
CA GLU A 68 10.27 22.48 12.91
C GLU A 68 8.77 22.10 12.79
N GLU A 69 7.90 23.03 12.39
CA GLU A 69 6.48 22.75 12.12
C GLU A 69 6.30 21.80 10.93
N GLU A 70 7.00 22.06 9.81
CA GLU A 70 6.97 21.21 8.62
C GLU A 70 7.44 19.78 8.94
N HIS A 71 8.53 19.65 9.71
CA HIS A 71 9.03 18.37 10.19
C HIS A 71 7.98 17.59 11.00
N MET A 72 7.25 18.28 11.87
CA MET A 72 6.20 17.67 12.69
C MET A 72 5.03 17.17 11.85
N LEU A 73 4.66 17.90 10.80
CA LEU A 73 3.63 17.47 9.85
C LEU A 73 4.10 16.25 9.05
N GLU A 74 5.32 16.31 8.52
CA GLU A 74 5.94 15.24 7.75
C GLU A 74 6.05 13.94 8.56
N GLN A 75 6.47 14.02 9.82
CA GLN A 75 6.57 12.86 10.70
C GLN A 75 5.21 12.18 10.89
N ARG A 76 4.12 12.96 11.03
CA ARG A 76 2.76 12.43 11.13
C ARG A 76 2.32 11.73 9.84
N VAL A 77 2.67 12.28 8.68
CA VAL A 77 2.39 11.66 7.37
C VAL A 77 3.11 10.31 7.27
N ARG A 78 4.41 10.28 7.57
CA ARG A 78 5.22 9.05 7.56
C ARG A 78 4.67 7.98 8.50
N ASP A 79 4.20 8.34 9.69
CA ASP A 79 3.58 7.38 10.61
C ASP A 79 2.28 6.78 10.05
N ARG A 80 1.48 7.58 9.33
CA ARG A 80 0.28 7.08 8.64
C ARG A 80 0.66 6.13 7.50
N GLU A 81 1.66 6.49 6.70
CA GLU A 81 2.15 5.64 5.60
C GLU A 81 2.71 4.32 6.11
N ARG A 82 3.49 4.33 7.21
CA ARG A 82 3.98 3.10 7.84
C ARG A 82 2.85 2.20 8.32
N LYS A 83 1.78 2.77 8.89
CA LYS A 83 0.58 2.00 9.27
C LYS A 83 -0.13 1.43 8.05
N GLN A 84 -0.25 2.20 6.98
CA GLN A 84 -0.87 1.74 5.74
C GLN A 84 -0.06 0.62 5.09
N LEU A 85 1.27 0.72 5.06
CA LEU A 85 2.17 -0.33 4.57
C LEU A 85 2.01 -1.63 5.36
N LYS A 86 1.87 -1.55 6.70
CA LYS A 86 1.56 -2.72 7.53
C LYS A 86 0.24 -3.38 7.14
N LYS A 87 -0.81 -2.60 6.83
CA LYS A 87 -2.10 -3.12 6.37
C LYS A 87 -1.98 -3.82 5.01
N ILE A 88 -1.24 -3.24 4.07
CA ILE A 88 -1.00 -3.86 2.75
C ILE A 88 -0.27 -5.20 2.92
N ASN A 89 0.78 -5.25 3.74
CA ASN A 89 1.50 -6.49 4.02
C ASN A 89 0.61 -7.54 4.72
N SER A 90 -0.29 -7.10 5.60
CA SER A 90 -1.28 -8.00 6.22
C SER A 90 -2.27 -8.55 5.19
N ALA A 91 -2.75 -7.72 4.27
CA ALA A 91 -3.62 -8.13 3.18
C ALA A 91 -2.95 -9.15 2.25
N LEU A 92 -1.67 -8.94 1.91
CA LEU A 92 -0.87 -9.90 1.14
C LEU A 92 -0.76 -11.25 1.85
N LYS A 93 -0.51 -11.25 3.17
CA LYS A 93 -0.51 -12.49 3.96
C LYS A 93 -1.87 -13.19 3.97
N ARG A 94 -2.97 -12.43 4.05
CA ARG A 94 -4.32 -12.99 3.96
C ARG A 94 -4.60 -13.63 2.60
N ILE A 95 -4.00 -13.12 1.52
CA ILE A 95 -4.07 -13.75 0.20
C ILE A 95 -3.35 -15.10 0.22
N GLU A 96 -2.19 -15.18 0.88
CA GLU A 96 -1.41 -16.42 1.01
C GLU A 96 -2.10 -17.46 1.91
N SER A 97 -2.79 -17.03 2.97
CA SER A 97 -3.58 -17.93 3.84
C SER A 97 -4.92 -18.34 3.23
N GLY A 98 -5.36 -17.69 2.15
CA GLY A 98 -6.67 -17.93 1.54
C GLY A 98 -7.83 -17.33 2.35
N GLU A 99 -7.57 -16.30 3.16
CA GLU A 99 -8.54 -15.58 4.00
C GLU A 99 -8.82 -14.16 3.49
N TYR A 100 -8.27 -13.78 2.35
CA TYR A 100 -8.48 -12.49 1.72
C TYR A 100 -9.81 -12.41 0.98
N GLY A 101 -10.63 -11.41 1.33
CA GLY A 101 -11.96 -11.23 0.76
C GLY A 101 -13.08 -11.75 1.64
N TRP A 102 -12.81 -12.28 2.83
CA TRP A 102 -13.85 -12.69 3.77
C TRP A 102 -13.81 -11.81 5.04
N CYS A 103 -14.98 -11.56 5.60
CA CYS A 103 -15.15 -10.87 6.88
C CYS A 103 -14.48 -11.67 8.00
N GLU A 104 -13.66 -11.04 8.84
CA GLU A 104 -12.98 -11.70 9.97
C GLU A 104 -13.96 -12.09 11.10
N GLU A 105 -15.12 -11.41 11.17
CA GLU A 105 -16.11 -11.63 12.23
C GLU A 105 -17.19 -12.63 11.80
N THR A 106 -17.69 -12.53 10.57
CA THR A 106 -18.83 -13.31 10.09
C THR A 106 -18.45 -14.39 9.07
N GLY A 107 -17.29 -14.27 8.42
CA GLY A 107 -16.89 -15.15 7.32
C GLY A 107 -17.63 -14.88 6.00
N ASP A 108 -18.50 -13.88 5.96
CA ASP A 108 -19.21 -13.49 4.75
C ASP A 108 -18.25 -12.88 3.71
N PRO A 109 -18.52 -13.06 2.41
CA PRO A 109 -17.78 -12.40 1.33
C PRO A 109 -17.94 -10.87 1.34
#